data_AF-A0A354HHD6-F1
#
_entry.id   AF-A0A354HHD6-F1
#
_cell.length_a   1.000
_cell.length_b   1.000
_cell.length_c   1.000
_cell.angle_alpha   90.00
_cell.angle_beta   90.00
_cell.angle_gamma   90.00
#
_symmetry.space_group_name_H-M   'P 1'
#
loop_
_entity.id
_entity.type
_entity.pdbx_description
1 polymer ?
#
loop_
_entity_poly.entity_id
_entity_poly.type
_entity_poly.pdbx_seq_one_letter_code
_entity_poly.pdbx_strand_id
1 'polypeptide(L)'
;MENNKFDFLKNKKIFFIIPIVIAVITIATALIIGVPVDIEFRGGTMLTYSYTGTIDVNAVKAKVESMNLGTVGVTTGSAFGSDLETVQVSFASDKGLTADVQAGVTEDLQKEFADNSLTLVNSQDVKPSAGFSFFLKCFVAVMFSFLLLIIYIAVRFKNIGGWSAGAFALVALANDVFMVFATFVFMRLPIDANFMAVILTILGYSINNTIVLYDRVRENRKLYGKKLTIDELVNGSINQSLSRSIKTTVTTAIAVLSMCVVALICGVESIVSFVFPMFIGLIAGCYSSIFIAGPAWTVWKNAHPDKKKTA
;
A
#
# COMPACT_ATOMS: atom_id res chain seq x y z
N MET A 1 5.44 36.20 -15.35
CA MET A 1 4.41 35.49 -14.57
C MET A 1 4.93 35.41 -13.14
N GLU A 2 4.41 36.24 -12.25
CA GLU A 2 4.75 36.21 -10.82
C GLU A 2 4.40 34.83 -10.26
N ASN A 3 5.43 34.06 -9.91
CA ASN A 3 5.25 32.79 -9.21
C ASN A 3 4.70 33.10 -7.81
N ASN A 4 3.47 32.67 -7.52
CA ASN A 4 3.01 32.46 -6.16
C ASN A 4 3.99 31.52 -5.45
N LYS A 5 4.94 32.10 -4.71
CA LYS A 5 5.88 31.33 -3.87
C LYS A 5 5.12 30.92 -2.62
N PHE A 6 4.67 29.67 -2.59
CA PHE A 6 4.08 29.11 -1.38
C PHE A 6 5.19 28.88 -0.34
N ASP A 7 4.89 29.23 0.91
CA ASP A 7 5.79 28.97 2.04
C ASP A 7 5.37 27.67 2.73
N PHE A 8 6.02 26.58 2.33
CA PHE A 8 5.78 25.24 2.84
C PHE A 8 6.35 25.06 4.26
N LEU A 9 7.34 25.87 4.65
CA LEU A 9 8.04 25.72 5.94
C LEU A 9 7.34 26.49 7.06
N LYS A 10 6.61 27.57 6.75
CA LYS A 10 5.80 28.31 7.72
C LYS A 10 4.74 27.42 8.39
N ASN A 11 4.09 26.55 7.61
CA ASN A 11 3.01 25.69 8.09
C ASN A 11 3.44 24.23 8.34
N LYS A 12 4.74 23.94 8.43
CA LYS A 12 5.30 22.58 8.60
C LYS A 12 4.67 21.77 9.74
N LYS A 13 4.27 22.43 10.83
CA LYS A 13 3.60 21.77 11.96
C LYS A 13 2.25 21.16 11.55
N ILE A 14 1.45 21.87 10.77
CA ILE A 14 0.14 21.39 10.31
C ILE A 14 0.35 20.17 9.40
N PHE A 15 1.33 20.24 8.50
CA PHE A 15 1.62 19.14 7.58
C PHE A 15 2.15 17.87 8.27
N PHE A 16 2.81 18.00 9.42
CA PHE A 16 3.19 16.83 10.22
C PHE A 16 2.03 16.28 11.06
N ILE A 17 1.09 17.14 11.50
CA ILE A 17 -0.03 16.70 12.35
C ILE A 17 -1.03 15.84 11.56
N ILE A 18 -1.34 16.19 10.31
CA ILE A 18 -2.31 15.46 9.48
C ILE A 18 -2.03 13.95 9.42
N PRO A 19 -0.84 13.49 8.96
CA PRO A 19 -0.55 12.05 8.91
C PRO A 19 -0.51 11.41 10.30
N ILE A 20 -0.08 12.12 11.34
CA ILE A 20 -0.08 11.59 12.72
C ILE A 20 -1.52 11.34 13.20
N VAL A 21 -2.45 12.27 12.94
CA VAL A 21 -3.86 12.10 13.30
C VAL A 21 -4.46 10.91 12.57
N ILE A 22 -4.21 10.79 11.26
CA ILE A 22 -4.65 9.63 10.47
C ILE A 22 -4.06 8.35 11.04
N ALA A 23 -2.79 8.36 11.47
CA ALA A 23 -2.15 7.21 12.07
C ALA A 23 -2.77 6.78 13.40
N VAL A 24 -3.07 7.73 14.28
CA VAL A 24 -3.75 7.45 15.54
C VAL A 24 -5.15 6.88 15.30
N ILE A 25 -5.93 7.47 14.39
CA ILE A 25 -7.28 6.98 14.06
C ILE A 25 -7.20 5.56 13.45
N THR A 26 -6.24 5.33 12.56
CA THR A 26 -6.02 4.03 11.93
C THR A 26 -5.68 2.96 12.97
N ILE A 27 -4.75 3.25 13.89
CA ILE A 27 -4.36 2.33 14.96
C ILE A 27 -5.55 2.05 15.89
N ALA A 28 -6.29 3.09 16.30
CA ALA A 28 -7.48 2.93 17.13
C ALA A 28 -8.52 2.03 16.44
N THR A 29 -8.76 2.26 15.14
CA THR A 29 -9.68 1.45 14.34
C THR A 29 -9.19 0.00 14.27
N ALA A 30 -7.92 -0.21 13.92
CA ALA A 30 -7.30 -1.53 13.83
C ALA A 30 -7.38 -2.32 15.15
N LEU A 31 -7.24 -1.65 16.31
CA LEU A 31 -7.32 -2.29 17.63
C LEU A 31 -8.75 -2.61 18.06
N ILE A 32 -9.70 -1.71 17.81
CA ILE A 32 -11.11 -1.90 18.21
C ILE A 32 -11.79 -2.95 17.34
N ILE A 33 -11.48 -2.93 16.05
CA ILE A 33 -12.23 -3.65 15.02
C ILE A 33 -11.47 -4.90 14.53
N GLY A 34 -10.15 -4.90 14.64
CA GLY A 34 -9.28 -5.88 14.01
C GLY A 34 -9.00 -5.55 12.53
N VAL A 35 -7.93 -6.14 12.01
CA VAL A 35 -7.56 -6.05 10.59
C VAL A 35 -7.73 -7.44 9.98
N PRO A 36 -8.56 -7.60 8.93
CA PRO A 36 -8.68 -8.88 8.25
C PRO A 36 -7.34 -9.22 7.58
N VAL A 37 -6.87 -10.44 7.82
CA VAL A 37 -5.66 -10.98 7.20
C VAL A 37 -6.10 -12.15 6.35
N ASP A 38 -5.64 -12.17 5.10
CA ASP A 38 -6.01 -13.17 4.12
C ASP A 38 -5.50 -14.57 4.51
N ILE A 39 -6.18 -15.59 4.00
CA ILE A 39 -5.84 -17.00 4.21
C ILE A 39 -4.48 -17.34 3.59
N GLU A 40 -4.03 -16.60 2.58
CA GLU A 40 -2.66 -16.69 2.07
C GLU A 40 -1.58 -16.49 3.16
N PHE A 41 -1.86 -15.69 4.20
CA PHE A 41 -0.92 -15.46 5.31
C PHE A 41 -1.28 -16.19 6.60
N ARG A 42 -2.57 -16.40 6.87
CA ARG A 42 -3.02 -17.18 8.04
C ARG A 42 -2.87 -18.68 7.86
N GLY A 43 -2.91 -19.15 6.61
CA GLY A 43 -3.11 -20.55 6.25
C GLY A 43 -4.57 -20.95 6.32
N GLY A 44 -4.93 -21.88 5.45
CA GLY A 44 -6.26 -22.41 5.25
C GLY A 44 -6.46 -22.87 3.83
N THR A 45 -7.71 -23.20 3.52
CA THR A 45 -8.12 -23.74 2.24
C THR A 45 -8.92 -22.72 1.46
N MET A 46 -8.69 -22.62 0.15
CA MET A 46 -9.51 -21.89 -0.80
C MET A 46 -10.07 -22.85 -1.86
N LEU A 47 -11.39 -22.88 -1.98
CA LEU A 47 -12.13 -23.63 -2.98
C LEU A 47 -12.88 -22.64 -3.87
N THR A 48 -12.58 -22.62 -5.16
CA THR A 48 -13.27 -21.78 -6.14
C THR A 48 -14.21 -22.66 -6.96
N TYR A 49 -15.49 -22.33 -6.94
CA TYR A 49 -16.53 -22.99 -7.72
C TYR A 49 -17.08 -22.02 -8.78
N SER A 50 -17.32 -22.48 -10.00
CA SER A 50 -18.16 -21.74 -10.95
C SER A 50 -19.62 -22.08 -10.73
N TYR A 51 -20.51 -21.12 -10.94
CA TYR A 51 -21.96 -21.29 -10.82
C TYR A 51 -22.71 -20.61 -11.96
N THR A 52 -23.95 -21.05 -12.16
CA THR A 52 -24.91 -20.42 -13.09
C THR A 52 -26.03 -19.73 -12.31
N GLY A 53 -26.48 -18.57 -12.80
CA GLY A 53 -27.57 -17.79 -12.18
C GLY A 53 -27.08 -16.88 -11.05
N THR A 54 -27.93 -16.62 -10.06
CA THR A 54 -27.60 -15.77 -8.90
C THR A 54 -27.36 -16.65 -7.67
N ILE A 55 -26.26 -16.41 -6.95
CA ILE A 55 -25.95 -17.10 -5.70
C ILE A 55 -25.94 -16.09 -4.54
N ASP A 56 -26.54 -16.45 -3.41
CA ASP A 56 -26.47 -15.62 -2.20
C ASP A 56 -25.19 -15.93 -1.43
N VAL A 57 -24.25 -14.99 -1.47
CA VAL A 57 -22.95 -15.06 -0.78
C VAL A 57 -23.12 -15.28 0.72
N ASN A 58 -24.15 -14.68 1.34
CA ASN A 58 -24.39 -14.84 2.77
C ASN A 58 -24.91 -16.24 3.10
N ALA A 59 -25.74 -16.81 2.22
CA ALA A 59 -26.22 -18.18 2.37
C ALA A 59 -25.08 -19.19 2.22
N VAL A 60 -24.20 -19.01 1.22
CA VAL A 60 -22.99 -19.83 1.03
C VAL A 60 -22.10 -19.74 2.27
N LYS A 61 -21.86 -18.52 2.76
CA LYS A 61 -21.07 -18.28 3.97
C LYS A 61 -21.66 -18.97 5.18
N ALA A 62 -22.96 -18.79 5.46
CA ALA A 62 -23.63 -19.39 6.60
C ALA A 62 -23.58 -20.93 6.55
N LYS A 63 -23.73 -21.52 5.36
CA LYS A 63 -23.64 -22.98 5.18
C LYS A 63 -22.26 -23.50 5.51
N VAL A 64 -21.21 -22.86 5.01
CA VAL A 64 -19.82 -23.29 5.26
C VAL A 64 -19.43 -23.01 6.71
N GLU A 65 -19.90 -21.92 7.32
CA GLU A 65 -19.72 -21.65 8.75
C GLU A 65 -20.37 -22.74 9.64
N SER A 66 -21.53 -23.29 9.22
CA SER A 66 -22.20 -24.38 9.94
C SER A 66 -21.38 -25.69 9.98
N MET A 67 -20.39 -25.84 9.09
CA MET A 67 -19.49 -26.99 9.05
C MET A 67 -18.36 -26.92 10.09
N ASN A 68 -18.29 -25.83 10.89
CA ASN A 68 -17.27 -25.61 11.91
C ASN A 68 -15.82 -25.66 11.39
N LEU A 69 -15.60 -25.20 10.16
CA LEU A 69 -14.30 -25.19 9.49
C LEU A 69 -13.45 -23.93 9.79
N GLY A 70 -13.77 -23.20 10.86
CA GLY A 70 -13.06 -21.97 11.25
C GLY A 70 -13.67 -20.69 10.68
N THR A 71 -12.86 -19.63 10.56
CA THR A 71 -13.32 -18.36 9.97
C THR A 71 -13.49 -18.54 8.46
N VAL A 72 -14.70 -18.28 7.96
CA VAL A 72 -15.04 -18.45 6.55
C VAL A 72 -15.10 -17.09 5.85
N GLY A 73 -14.35 -16.96 4.75
CA GLY A 73 -14.51 -15.92 3.76
C GLY A 73 -15.28 -16.47 2.55
N VAL A 74 -16.17 -15.67 2.00
CA VAL A 74 -16.78 -15.96 0.70
C VAL A 74 -16.69 -14.71 -0.14
N THR A 75 -16.12 -14.86 -1.32
CA THR A 75 -15.95 -13.79 -2.31
C THR A 75 -16.47 -14.29 -3.65
N THR A 76 -17.13 -13.41 -4.40
CA THR A 76 -17.58 -13.71 -5.77
C THR A 76 -16.69 -12.99 -6.77
N GLY A 77 -16.68 -13.48 -7.99
CA GLY A 77 -16.01 -12.81 -9.10
C GLY A 77 -16.22 -13.58 -10.38
N SER A 78 -15.71 -13.08 -11.49
CA SER A 78 -15.79 -13.78 -12.76
C SER A 78 -14.44 -14.45 -13.08
N ALA A 79 -14.46 -15.66 -13.62
CA ALA A 79 -13.24 -16.32 -14.06
C ALA A 79 -12.58 -15.52 -15.20
N PHE A 80 -11.26 -15.33 -15.11
CA PHE A 80 -10.52 -14.49 -16.05
C PHE A 80 -10.62 -15.06 -17.48
N GLY A 81 -11.28 -14.34 -18.39
CA GLY A 81 -11.45 -14.74 -19.79
C GLY A 81 -12.63 -15.69 -20.06
N SER A 82 -13.54 -15.88 -19.11
CA SER A 82 -14.81 -16.59 -19.34
C SER A 82 -16.00 -15.84 -18.74
N ASP A 83 -17.19 -16.06 -19.29
CA ASP A 83 -18.47 -15.54 -18.75
C ASP A 83 -18.96 -16.37 -17.54
N LEU A 84 -18.07 -17.15 -16.91
CA LEU A 84 -18.41 -18.00 -15.78
C LEU A 84 -18.24 -17.21 -14.49
N GLU A 85 -19.35 -17.00 -13.81
CA GLU A 85 -19.38 -16.49 -12.45
C GLU A 85 -18.78 -17.53 -11.50
N THR A 86 -18.00 -17.06 -10.54
CA THR A 86 -17.29 -17.88 -9.57
C THR A 86 -17.55 -17.42 -8.15
N VAL A 87 -17.67 -18.38 -7.25
CA VAL A 87 -17.71 -18.19 -5.82
C VAL A 87 -16.48 -18.87 -5.23
N GLN A 88 -15.65 -18.09 -4.55
CA GLN A 88 -14.52 -18.58 -3.78
C GLN A 88 -14.93 -18.68 -2.32
N VAL A 89 -14.83 -19.88 -1.78
CA VAL A 89 -15.02 -20.20 -0.37
C VAL A 89 -13.65 -20.41 0.24
N SER A 90 -13.36 -19.71 1.32
CA SER A 90 -12.08 -19.76 1.98
C SER A 90 -12.28 -20.00 3.48
N PHE A 91 -11.57 -20.96 4.06
CA PHE A 91 -11.71 -21.29 5.49
C PHE A 91 -10.37 -21.66 6.12
N ALA A 92 -10.19 -21.24 7.38
CA ALA A 92 -8.98 -21.50 8.13
C ALA A 92 -8.91 -22.98 8.59
N SER A 93 -8.01 -23.78 8.00
CA SER A 93 -7.77 -25.16 8.42
C SER A 93 -6.34 -25.33 8.93
N ASP A 94 -6.20 -25.68 10.22
CA ASP A 94 -4.91 -26.03 10.83
C ASP A 94 -4.37 -27.38 10.34
N LYS A 95 -5.25 -28.25 9.85
CA LYS A 95 -4.90 -29.60 9.37
C LYS A 95 -4.65 -29.68 7.87
N GLY A 96 -4.81 -28.55 7.16
CA GLY A 96 -4.83 -28.50 5.69
C GLY A 96 -6.13 -29.07 5.10
N LEU A 97 -6.21 -29.11 3.78
CA LEU A 97 -7.32 -29.66 3.02
C LEU A 97 -7.13 -31.17 2.81
N THR A 98 -7.96 -31.98 3.45
CA THR A 98 -8.06 -33.40 3.09
C THR A 98 -9.07 -33.55 1.95
N ALA A 99 -8.86 -34.57 1.10
CA ALA A 99 -9.79 -34.89 0.02
C ALA A 99 -11.23 -35.12 0.55
N ASP A 100 -11.36 -35.68 1.75
CA ASP A 100 -12.65 -35.94 2.40
C ASP A 100 -13.36 -34.64 2.80
N VAL A 101 -12.63 -33.65 3.34
CA VAL A 101 -13.20 -32.34 3.69
C VAL A 101 -13.58 -31.57 2.42
N GLN A 102 -12.74 -31.59 1.40
CA GLN A 102 -13.06 -30.98 0.10
C GLN A 102 -14.31 -31.60 -0.52
N ALA A 103 -14.41 -32.93 -0.51
CA ALA A 103 -15.55 -33.67 -1.04
C ALA A 103 -16.82 -33.34 -0.25
N GLY A 104 -16.76 -33.35 1.09
CA GLY A 104 -17.91 -33.01 1.95
C GLY A 104 -18.41 -31.58 1.74
N VAL A 105 -17.50 -30.59 1.69
CA VAL A 105 -17.86 -29.20 1.40
C VAL A 105 -18.48 -29.06 0.02
N THR A 106 -17.91 -29.72 -0.99
CA THR A 106 -18.42 -29.68 -2.37
C THR A 106 -19.80 -30.32 -2.47
N GLU A 107 -20.00 -31.47 -1.83
CA GLU A 107 -21.27 -32.20 -1.86
C GLU A 107 -22.38 -31.41 -1.15
N ASP A 108 -22.10 -30.84 0.02
CA ASP A 108 -23.08 -30.05 0.76
C ASP A 108 -23.44 -28.74 0.05
N LEU A 109 -22.47 -28.08 -0.59
CA LEU A 109 -22.73 -26.90 -1.41
C LEU A 109 -23.53 -27.26 -2.67
N GLN A 110 -23.21 -28.36 -3.35
CA GLN A 110 -23.97 -28.83 -4.51
C GLN A 110 -25.40 -29.26 -4.15
N LYS A 111 -25.63 -29.80 -2.95
CA LYS A 111 -26.98 -30.14 -2.47
C LYS A 111 -27.82 -28.90 -2.15
N GLU A 112 -27.24 -27.94 -1.43
CA GLU A 112 -27.95 -26.72 -1.02
C GLU A 112 -28.24 -25.80 -2.21
N PHE A 113 -27.30 -25.71 -3.15
CA PHE A 113 -27.39 -24.84 -4.34
C PHE A 113 -27.46 -25.67 -5.63
N ALA A 114 -28.26 -26.73 -5.63
CA ALA A 114 -28.41 -27.65 -6.77
C ALA A 114 -28.85 -26.92 -8.06
N ASP A 115 -29.64 -25.86 -7.91
CA ASP A 115 -30.13 -25.02 -9.01
C ASP A 115 -29.03 -24.18 -9.67
N ASN A 116 -27.89 -23.99 -8.99
CA ASN A 116 -26.79 -23.13 -9.45
C ASN A 116 -25.66 -23.90 -10.16
N SER A 117 -25.76 -25.22 -10.32
CA SER A 117 -24.79 -26.06 -11.05
C SER A 117 -23.33 -25.80 -10.64
N LEU A 118 -23.05 -25.82 -9.33
CA LEU A 118 -21.71 -25.56 -8.80
C LEU A 118 -20.68 -26.58 -9.28
N THR A 119 -19.63 -26.13 -9.96
CA THR A 119 -18.50 -26.98 -10.38
C THR A 119 -17.19 -26.44 -9.83
N LEU A 120 -16.40 -27.30 -9.19
CA LEU A 120 -15.11 -26.92 -8.63
C LEU A 120 -14.13 -26.58 -9.76
N VAL A 121 -13.62 -25.34 -9.76
CA VAL A 121 -12.66 -24.81 -10.74
C VAL A 121 -11.25 -24.83 -10.18
N ASN A 122 -11.08 -24.50 -8.90
CA ASN A 122 -9.77 -24.41 -8.26
C ASN A 122 -9.85 -24.90 -6.81
N SER A 123 -8.82 -25.62 -6.37
CA SER A 123 -8.66 -26.05 -4.98
C SER A 123 -7.22 -25.76 -4.57
N GLN A 124 -7.06 -24.88 -3.58
CA GLN A 124 -5.76 -24.51 -3.03
C GLN A 124 -5.77 -24.70 -1.53
N ASP A 125 -4.70 -25.29 -1.03
CA ASP A 125 -4.48 -25.45 0.40
C ASP A 125 -3.16 -24.81 0.78
N VAL A 126 -3.24 -23.82 1.67
CA VAL A 126 -2.08 -23.09 2.18
C VAL A 126 -1.90 -23.49 3.63
N LYS A 127 -0.84 -24.24 3.93
CA LYS A 127 -0.51 -24.55 5.33
C LYS A 127 -0.22 -23.27 6.11
N PRO A 128 -0.69 -23.13 7.37
CA PRO A 128 -0.38 -21.96 8.22
C PRO A 128 1.12 -21.64 8.33
N SER A 129 1.96 -22.67 8.39
CA SER A 129 3.42 -22.50 8.39
C SER A 129 3.97 -21.91 7.10
N ALA A 130 3.38 -22.23 5.95
CA ALA A 130 3.74 -21.67 4.65
C ALA A 130 3.27 -20.21 4.54
N GLY A 131 2.05 -19.90 4.98
CA GLY A 131 1.51 -18.54 4.98
C GLY A 131 2.32 -17.59 5.87
N PHE A 132 2.63 -18.01 7.10
CA PHE A 132 3.50 -17.20 7.99
C PHE A 132 4.91 -17.03 7.42
N SER A 133 5.48 -18.08 6.82
CA SER A 133 6.79 -17.99 6.15
C SER A 133 6.76 -17.02 4.96
N PHE A 134 5.65 -17.00 4.21
CA PHE A 134 5.45 -16.08 3.10
C PHE A 134 5.32 -14.63 3.58
N PHE A 135 4.52 -14.38 4.63
CA PHE A 135 4.43 -13.06 5.27
C PHE A 135 5.81 -12.55 5.70
N LEU A 136 6.61 -13.40 6.36
CA LEU A 136 7.95 -13.04 6.80
C LEU A 136 8.88 -12.73 5.62
N LYS A 137 8.80 -13.49 4.51
CA LYS A 137 9.54 -13.19 3.28
C LYS A 137 9.16 -11.83 2.69
N CYS A 138 7.87 -11.50 2.64
CA CYS A 138 7.39 -10.19 2.18
C CYS A 138 7.90 -9.06 3.09
N PHE A 139 7.82 -9.24 4.41
CA PHE A 139 8.33 -8.28 5.38
C PHE A 139 9.84 -8.05 5.23
N VAL A 140 10.62 -9.13 5.08
CA VAL A 140 12.06 -9.06 4.82
C VAL A 140 12.33 -8.33 3.50
N ALA A 141 11.57 -8.60 2.43
CA ALA A 141 11.73 -7.91 1.16
C ALA A 141 11.52 -6.38 1.30
N VAL A 142 10.47 -5.96 2.02
CA VAL A 142 10.21 -4.54 2.29
C VAL A 142 11.35 -3.89 3.08
N MET A 143 11.87 -4.57 4.11
CA MET A 143 13.01 -4.08 4.90
C MET A 143 14.29 -3.96 4.06
N PHE A 144 14.56 -4.93 3.19
CA PHE A 144 15.66 -4.85 2.24
C PHE A 144 15.48 -3.71 1.24
N SER A 145 14.27 -3.48 0.73
CA SER A 145 13.96 -2.34 -0.13
C SER A 145 14.27 -1.02 0.57
N PHE A 146 13.81 -0.84 1.82
CA PHE A 146 14.14 0.35 2.61
C PHE A 146 15.65 0.55 2.78
N LEU A 147 16.39 -0.50 3.13
CA LEU A 147 17.85 -0.45 3.27
C LEU A 147 18.53 -0.01 1.96
N LEU A 148 18.17 -0.63 0.83
CA LEU A 148 18.73 -0.31 -0.48
C LEU A 148 18.42 1.13 -0.89
N LEU A 149 17.21 1.61 -0.61
CA LEU A 149 16.82 3.00 -0.89
C LEU A 149 17.60 4.00 -0.05
N ILE A 150 17.83 3.72 1.25
CA ILE A 150 18.67 4.55 2.12
C ILE A 150 20.09 4.62 1.55
N ILE A 151 20.70 3.48 1.23
CA ILE A 151 22.06 3.41 0.68
C ILE A 151 22.14 4.19 -0.63
N TYR A 152 21.18 3.98 -1.52
CA TYR A 152 21.09 4.68 -2.80
C TYR A 152 21.03 6.20 -2.61
N ILE A 153 20.10 6.70 -1.77
CA ILE A 153 19.97 8.14 -1.49
C ILE A 153 21.24 8.68 -0.82
N ALA A 154 21.80 7.95 0.14
CA ALA A 154 22.99 8.37 0.88
C ALA A 154 24.20 8.56 -0.05
N VAL A 155 24.41 7.63 -0.98
CA VAL A 155 25.47 7.71 -2.00
C VAL A 155 25.16 8.82 -3.01
N ARG A 156 23.93 8.88 -3.53
CA ARG A 156 23.51 9.84 -4.56
C ARG A 156 23.58 11.30 -4.08
N PHE A 157 23.23 11.55 -2.83
CA PHE A 157 23.11 12.90 -2.23
C PHE A 157 24.16 13.21 -1.16
N LYS A 158 25.34 12.56 -1.24
CA LYS A 158 26.48 12.75 -0.33
C LYS A 158 26.82 14.23 -0.07
N ASN A 159 26.62 15.10 -1.05
CA ASN A 159 26.99 16.53 -0.98
C ASN A 159 26.04 17.43 -0.18
N ILE A 160 24.85 16.95 0.20
CA ILE A 160 23.84 17.75 0.94
C ILE A 160 23.66 17.26 2.38
N GLY A 161 24.15 16.07 2.69
CA GLY A 161 23.91 15.41 3.98
C GLY A 161 23.77 13.90 3.89
N GLY A 162 23.75 13.32 2.67
CA GLY A 162 23.84 11.89 2.39
C GLY A 162 22.91 11.05 3.29
N TRP A 163 23.50 10.49 4.35
CA TRP A 163 22.81 9.72 5.39
C TRP A 163 21.61 10.43 6.02
N SER A 164 21.70 11.73 6.31
CA SER A 164 20.56 12.46 6.86
C SER A 164 19.42 12.55 5.84
N ALA A 165 19.75 12.84 4.58
CA ALA A 165 18.75 12.93 3.52
C ALA A 165 18.07 11.58 3.29
N GLY A 166 18.85 10.48 3.33
CA GLY A 166 18.34 9.10 3.29
C GLY A 166 17.40 8.79 4.45
N ALA A 167 17.76 9.16 5.69
CA ALA A 167 16.92 8.92 6.86
C ALA A 167 15.59 9.69 6.81
N PHE A 168 15.58 10.95 6.37
CA PHE A 168 14.32 11.71 6.26
C PHE A 168 13.48 11.31 5.05
N ALA A 169 14.10 10.84 3.97
CA ALA A 169 13.37 10.18 2.90
C ALA A 169 12.71 8.89 3.39
N LEU A 170 13.40 8.10 4.22
CA LEU A 170 12.83 6.90 4.83
C LEU A 170 11.59 7.23 5.67
N VAL A 171 11.63 8.30 6.47
CA VAL A 171 10.47 8.72 7.28
C VAL A 171 9.26 9.06 6.39
N ALA A 172 9.49 9.75 5.26
CA ALA A 172 8.42 10.02 4.29
C ALA A 172 7.88 8.73 3.65
N LEU A 173 8.76 7.80 3.27
CA LEU A 173 8.35 6.52 2.70
C LEU A 173 7.61 5.63 3.70
N ALA A 174 8.03 5.62 4.96
CA ALA A 174 7.34 4.90 6.03
C ALA A 174 5.93 5.44 6.26
N ASN A 175 5.77 6.77 6.18
CA ASN A 175 4.46 7.39 6.17
C ASN A 175 3.61 6.91 4.98
N ASP A 176 4.17 6.79 3.78
CA ASP A 176 3.41 6.35 2.61
C ASP A 176 2.91 4.92 2.75
N VAL A 177 3.77 4.01 3.23
CA VAL A 177 3.40 2.63 3.57
C VAL A 177 2.30 2.61 4.61
N PHE A 178 2.40 3.46 5.63
CA PHE A 178 1.37 3.58 6.65
C PHE A 178 0.04 4.07 6.07
N MET A 179 0.05 5.02 5.13
CA MET A 179 -1.17 5.52 4.48
C MET A 179 -1.84 4.46 3.59
N VAL A 180 -1.06 3.60 2.94
CA VAL A 180 -1.59 2.41 2.25
C VAL A 180 -2.23 1.47 3.27
N PHE A 181 -1.55 1.16 4.38
CA PHE A 181 -2.12 0.34 5.46
C PHE A 181 -3.42 0.92 6.03
N ALA A 182 -3.47 2.23 6.23
CA ALA A 182 -4.69 2.92 6.66
C ALA A 182 -5.86 2.69 5.70
N THR A 183 -5.59 2.68 4.40
CA THR A 183 -6.61 2.40 3.38
C THR A 183 -7.18 0.99 3.55
N PHE A 184 -6.33 -0.02 3.77
CA PHE A 184 -6.78 -1.39 4.04
C PHE A 184 -7.62 -1.49 5.32
N VAL A 185 -7.22 -0.80 6.39
CA VAL A 185 -7.96 -0.78 7.66
C VAL A 185 -9.34 -0.13 7.49
N PHE A 186 -9.41 1.05 6.88
CA PHE A 186 -10.68 1.78 6.72
C PHE A 186 -11.64 1.10 5.74
N MET A 187 -11.12 0.48 4.68
CA MET A 187 -11.92 -0.22 3.69
C MET A 187 -12.23 -1.67 4.04
N ARG A 188 -11.70 -2.17 5.17
CA ARG A 188 -11.82 -3.58 5.57
C ARG A 188 -11.27 -4.55 4.52
N LEU A 189 -10.28 -4.14 3.75
CA LEU A 189 -9.63 -5.01 2.78
C LEU A 189 -8.72 -5.99 3.52
N PRO A 190 -8.74 -7.29 3.16
CA PRO A 190 -7.83 -8.26 3.76
C PRO A 190 -6.39 -7.91 3.39
N ILE A 191 -5.48 -8.05 4.35
CA ILE A 191 -4.04 -8.02 4.05
C ILE A 191 -3.70 -9.30 3.31
N ASP A 192 -3.36 -9.18 2.02
CA ASP A 192 -3.07 -10.26 1.08
C ASP A 192 -1.76 -9.99 0.30
N ALA A 193 -1.45 -10.81 -0.71
CA ALA A 193 -0.31 -10.53 -1.59
C ALA A 193 -0.43 -9.17 -2.32
N ASN A 194 -1.64 -8.69 -2.62
CA ASN A 194 -1.86 -7.40 -3.26
C ASN A 194 -1.41 -6.24 -2.35
N PHE A 195 -1.67 -6.31 -1.05
CA PHE A 195 -1.15 -5.34 -0.08
C PHE A 195 0.37 -5.18 -0.18
N MET A 196 1.09 -6.30 -0.21
CA MET A 196 2.55 -6.31 -0.31
C MET A 196 3.03 -5.73 -1.66
N ALA A 197 2.34 -6.07 -2.75
CA ALA A 197 2.64 -5.55 -4.09
C ALA A 197 2.42 -4.03 -4.18
N VAL A 198 1.33 -3.51 -3.59
CA VAL A 198 1.05 -2.08 -3.52
C VAL A 198 2.13 -1.36 -2.74
N ILE A 199 2.49 -1.85 -1.54
CA ILE A 199 3.57 -1.27 -0.73
C ILE A 199 4.86 -1.14 -1.54
N LEU A 200 5.30 -2.23 -2.16
CA LEU A 200 6.57 -2.26 -2.88
C LEU A 200 6.55 -1.30 -4.09
N THR A 201 5.41 -1.20 -4.77
CA THR A 201 5.24 -0.30 -5.91
C THR A 201 5.23 1.17 -5.47
N ILE A 202 4.53 1.49 -4.38
CA ILE A 202 4.48 2.85 -3.82
C ILE A 202 5.85 3.29 -3.32
N LEU A 203 6.65 2.40 -2.72
CA LEU A 203 8.03 2.70 -2.33
C LEU A 203 8.87 3.15 -3.54
N GLY A 204 8.76 2.43 -4.66
CA GLY A 204 9.45 2.78 -5.91
C GLY A 204 8.93 4.06 -6.56
N TYR A 205 7.63 4.33 -6.47
CA TYR A 205 7.04 5.53 -7.07
C TYR A 205 7.28 6.79 -6.22
N SER A 206 7.02 6.73 -4.91
CA SER A 206 7.11 7.88 -4.01
C SER A 206 8.53 8.42 -3.90
N ILE A 207 9.54 7.53 -3.88
CA ILE A 207 10.94 7.94 -3.81
C ILE A 207 11.35 8.81 -5.02
N ASN A 208 10.74 8.62 -6.19
CA ASN A 208 11.05 9.43 -7.37
C ASN A 208 10.77 10.92 -7.12
N ASN A 209 9.64 11.25 -6.49
CA ASN A 209 9.31 12.63 -6.13
C ASN A 209 10.31 13.20 -5.11
N THR A 210 10.71 12.41 -4.12
CA THR A 210 11.73 12.80 -3.13
C THR A 210 13.10 13.04 -3.79
N ILE A 211 13.52 12.19 -4.74
CA ILE A 211 14.77 12.35 -5.49
C ILE A 211 14.77 13.65 -6.28
N VAL A 212 13.67 13.97 -6.97
CA VAL A 212 13.55 15.21 -7.75
C VAL A 212 13.66 16.44 -6.84
N LEU A 213 13.01 16.42 -5.67
CA LEU A 213 13.12 17.50 -4.70
C LEU A 213 14.57 17.65 -4.21
N TYR A 214 15.21 16.56 -3.78
CA TYR A 214 16.57 16.60 -3.27
C TYR A 214 17.60 17.00 -4.32
N ASP A 215 17.41 16.61 -5.58
CA ASP A 215 18.28 17.05 -6.66
C ASP A 215 18.12 18.55 -6.91
N ARG A 216 16.90 19.08 -6.79
CA ARG A 216 16.67 20.53 -6.87
C ARG A 216 17.26 21.29 -5.69
N VAL A 217 17.21 20.72 -4.49
CA VAL A 217 17.93 21.26 -3.30
C VAL A 217 19.44 21.28 -3.54
N ARG A 218 19.98 20.23 -4.18
CA ARG A 218 21.41 20.12 -4.51
C ARG A 218 21.86 21.19 -5.46
N GLU A 219 21.10 21.35 -6.54
CA GLU A 219 21.37 22.29 -7.60
C GLU A 219 21.32 23.72 -7.06
N ASN A 220 20.25 24.07 -6.33
CA ASN A 220 20.14 25.38 -5.69
C ASN A 220 21.26 25.63 -4.67
N ARG A 221 21.69 24.60 -3.91
CA ARG A 221 22.81 24.73 -2.97
C ARG A 221 24.12 25.01 -3.69
N LYS A 222 24.32 24.42 -4.87
CA LYS A 222 25.50 24.67 -5.72
C LYS A 222 25.46 26.06 -6.36
N LEU A 223 24.29 26.52 -6.81
CA LEU A 223 24.09 27.80 -7.48
C LEU A 223 24.19 29.00 -6.52
N TYR A 224 23.48 28.94 -5.38
CA TYR A 224 23.39 30.06 -4.43
C TYR A 224 24.38 29.94 -3.25
N GLY A 225 25.05 28.80 -3.10
CA GLY A 225 26.01 28.56 -2.04
C GLY A 225 25.39 28.71 -0.65
N LYS A 226 26.02 29.52 0.20
CA LYS A 226 25.56 29.83 1.57
C LYS A 226 24.76 31.14 1.67
N LYS A 227 24.43 31.78 0.55
CA LYS A 227 23.71 33.06 0.56
C LYS A 227 22.25 32.93 1.03
N LEU A 228 21.65 31.76 0.80
CA LEU A 228 20.30 31.42 1.25
C LEU A 228 20.36 30.64 2.57
N THR A 229 19.39 30.91 3.44
CA THR A 229 19.11 30.04 4.58
C THR A 229 18.66 28.65 4.09
N ILE A 230 18.78 27.61 4.93
CA ILE A 230 18.31 26.27 4.56
C ILE A 230 16.81 26.28 4.27
N ASP A 231 16.06 27.09 5.03
CA ASP A 231 14.62 27.24 4.86
C ASP A 231 14.28 27.84 3.48
N GLU A 232 14.90 28.96 3.10
CA GLU A 232 14.69 29.57 1.78
C GLU A 232 15.13 28.65 0.64
N LEU A 233 16.24 27.95 0.83
CA LEU A 233 16.77 27.00 -0.14
C LEU A 233 15.75 25.88 -0.42
N VAL A 234 15.28 25.22 0.63
CA VAL A 234 14.35 24.09 0.50
C VAL A 234 12.99 24.58 0.01
N ASN A 235 12.47 25.68 0.55
CA ASN A 235 11.20 26.24 0.09
C ASN A 235 11.24 26.64 -1.40
N GLY A 236 12.34 27.24 -1.84
CA GLY A 236 12.58 27.55 -3.25
C GLY A 236 12.65 26.31 -4.13
N SER A 237 13.34 25.26 -3.68
CA SER A 237 13.42 23.98 -4.38
C SER A 237 12.06 23.29 -4.50
N ILE A 238 11.26 23.26 -3.43
CA ILE A 238 9.90 22.69 -3.46
C ILE A 238 9.05 23.41 -4.51
N ASN A 239 9.01 24.74 -4.50
CA ASN A 239 8.23 25.52 -5.47
C ASN A 239 8.65 25.22 -6.92
N GLN A 240 9.95 25.04 -7.17
CA GLN A 240 10.48 24.76 -8.51
C GLN A 240 10.14 23.34 -8.99
N SER A 241 10.14 22.34 -8.09
CA SER A 241 9.81 20.96 -8.45
C SER A 241 8.31 20.64 -8.41
N LEU A 242 7.50 21.47 -7.73
CA LEU A 242 6.09 21.21 -7.45
C LEU A 242 5.27 20.87 -8.69
N SER A 243 5.38 21.69 -9.75
CA SER A 243 4.59 21.49 -10.97
C SER A 243 4.87 20.13 -11.61
N ARG A 244 6.13 19.69 -11.58
CA ARG A 244 6.53 18.37 -12.10
C ARG A 244 5.95 17.26 -11.24
N SER A 245 6.16 17.31 -9.91
CA SER A 245 5.68 16.27 -8.99
C SER A 245 4.16 16.12 -8.99
N ILE A 246 3.42 17.23 -9.09
CA ILE A 246 1.96 17.18 -9.22
C ILE A 246 1.57 16.56 -10.56
N LYS A 247 2.15 17.02 -11.68
CA LYS A 247 1.81 16.50 -13.01
C LYS A 247 2.07 15.00 -13.12
N THR A 248 3.25 14.53 -12.71
CA THR A 248 3.57 13.10 -12.75
C THR A 248 2.60 12.28 -11.90
N THR A 249 2.35 12.72 -10.66
CA THR A 249 1.41 12.06 -9.77
C THR A 249 0.01 12.02 -10.36
N VAL A 250 -0.52 13.15 -10.82
CA VAL A 250 -1.88 13.24 -11.41
C VAL A 250 -1.99 12.36 -12.65
N THR A 251 -1.00 12.36 -13.55
CA THR A 251 -1.05 11.51 -14.74
C THR A 251 -1.07 10.03 -14.40
N THR A 252 -0.27 9.59 -13.41
CA THR A 252 -0.29 8.20 -12.96
C THR A 252 -1.59 7.87 -12.22
N ALA A 253 -2.08 8.79 -11.39
CA ALA A 253 -3.31 8.62 -10.63
C ALA A 253 -4.52 8.50 -11.57
N ILE A 254 -4.56 9.26 -12.67
CA ILE A 254 -5.59 9.11 -13.72
C ILE A 254 -5.50 7.72 -14.36
N ALA A 255 -4.30 7.23 -14.70
CA ALA A 255 -4.15 5.89 -15.28
C ALA A 255 -4.64 4.78 -14.33
N VAL A 256 -4.28 4.87 -13.04
CA VAL A 256 -4.72 3.94 -11.99
C VAL A 256 -6.23 4.04 -11.79
N LEU A 257 -6.82 5.24 -11.77
CA LEU A 257 -8.26 5.41 -11.70
C LEU A 257 -8.99 4.84 -12.92
N SER A 258 -8.46 5.02 -14.13
CA SER A 258 -9.02 4.41 -15.34
C SER A 258 -9.02 2.89 -15.24
N MET A 259 -7.94 2.29 -14.71
CA MET A 259 -7.90 0.85 -14.42
C MET A 259 -8.97 0.46 -13.39
N CYS A 260 -9.20 1.27 -12.35
CA CYS A 260 -10.24 1.03 -11.36
C CYS A 260 -11.63 1.02 -11.99
N VAL A 261 -11.94 2.01 -12.83
CA VAL A 261 -13.22 2.12 -13.53
C VAL A 261 -13.45 0.92 -14.44
N VAL A 262 -12.44 0.51 -15.21
CA VAL A 262 -12.53 -0.67 -16.08
C VAL A 262 -12.71 -1.94 -15.24
N ALA A 263 -11.97 -2.09 -14.15
CA ALA A 263 -12.09 -3.24 -13.25
C ALA A 263 -13.49 -3.35 -12.62
N LEU A 264 -14.09 -2.21 -12.23
CA LEU A 264 -15.46 -2.17 -11.71
C LEU A 264 -16.49 -2.53 -12.78
N ILE A 265 -16.33 -2.06 -14.01
CA ILE A 265 -17.23 -2.41 -15.14
C ILE A 265 -17.12 -3.91 -15.48
N CYS A 266 -15.90 -4.46 -15.43
CA CYS A 266 -15.64 -5.87 -15.69
C CYS A 266 -15.89 -6.80 -14.49
N GLY A 267 -16.27 -6.28 -13.32
CA GLY A 267 -16.52 -7.10 -12.13
C GLY A 267 -15.29 -7.78 -11.52
N VAL A 268 -14.07 -7.28 -11.76
CA VAL A 268 -12.83 -7.92 -11.29
C VAL A 268 -12.41 -7.34 -9.94
N GLU A 269 -12.96 -7.89 -8.86
CA GLU A 269 -12.75 -7.41 -7.49
C GLU A 269 -11.27 -7.39 -7.06
N SER A 270 -10.48 -8.39 -7.48
CA SER A 270 -9.05 -8.50 -7.15
C SER A 270 -8.20 -7.35 -7.70
N ILE A 271 -8.61 -6.76 -8.83
CA ILE A 271 -7.94 -5.57 -9.38
C ILE A 271 -8.35 -4.33 -8.58
N VAL A 272 -9.62 -4.23 -8.16
CA VAL A 272 -10.11 -3.09 -7.38
C VAL A 272 -9.40 -3.01 -6.02
N SER A 273 -9.24 -4.14 -5.33
CA SER A 273 -8.53 -4.22 -4.05
C SER A 273 -7.03 -3.88 -4.15
N PHE A 274 -6.43 -3.98 -5.34
CA PHE A 274 -5.07 -3.54 -5.62
C PHE A 274 -5.00 -2.05 -6.02
N VAL A 275 -5.84 -1.63 -6.96
CA VAL A 275 -5.77 -0.33 -7.63
C VAL A 275 -6.19 0.81 -6.71
N PHE A 276 -7.23 0.62 -5.88
CA PHE A 276 -7.71 1.69 -5.01
C PHE A 276 -6.69 2.06 -3.92
N PRO A 277 -6.10 1.10 -3.16
CA PRO A 277 -5.03 1.42 -2.22
C PRO A 277 -3.78 2.00 -2.90
N MET A 278 -3.44 1.55 -4.11
CA MET A 278 -2.38 2.16 -4.90
C MET A 278 -2.68 3.63 -5.21
N PHE A 279 -3.90 3.98 -5.62
CA PHE A 279 -4.28 5.37 -5.85
C PHE A 279 -4.07 6.25 -4.61
N ILE A 280 -4.54 5.81 -3.44
CA ILE A 280 -4.34 6.54 -2.18
C ILE A 280 -2.84 6.65 -1.85
N GLY A 281 -2.08 5.57 -2.05
CA GLY A 281 -0.63 5.55 -1.86
C GLY A 281 0.11 6.56 -2.76
N LEU A 282 -0.33 6.73 -4.01
CA LEU A 282 0.26 7.72 -4.93
C LEU A 282 0.03 9.16 -4.45
N ILE A 283 -1.18 9.46 -3.96
CA ILE A 283 -1.51 10.77 -3.41
C ILE A 283 -0.72 11.03 -2.11
N ALA A 284 -0.66 10.03 -1.23
CA ALA A 284 0.12 10.08 0.01
C ALA A 284 1.62 10.30 -0.27
N GLY A 285 2.20 9.60 -1.25
CA GLY A 285 3.61 9.73 -1.62
C GLY A 285 3.97 11.09 -2.23
N CYS A 286 3.06 11.68 -3.01
CA CYS A 286 3.22 13.06 -3.46
C CYS A 286 3.17 14.04 -2.29
N TYR A 287 2.21 13.87 -1.38
CA TYR A 287 2.11 14.67 -0.17
C TYR A 287 3.35 14.56 0.71
N SER A 288 3.81 13.36 1.03
CA SER A 288 4.97 13.14 1.91
C SER A 288 6.26 13.68 1.30
N SER A 289 6.46 13.52 0.00
CA SER A 289 7.64 14.06 -0.70
C SER A 289 7.68 15.59 -0.64
N ILE A 290 6.54 16.27 -0.82
CA ILE A 290 6.46 17.74 -0.85
C ILE A 290 6.48 18.33 0.57
N PHE A 291 5.66 17.79 1.47
CA PHE A 291 5.35 18.41 2.76
C PHE A 291 6.06 17.75 3.95
N ILE A 292 6.60 16.53 3.80
CA ILE A 292 7.28 15.81 4.88
C ILE A 292 8.80 15.79 4.65
N ALA A 293 9.27 15.20 3.55
CA ALA A 293 10.70 14.94 3.33
C ALA A 293 11.57 16.21 3.41
N GLY A 294 11.22 17.25 2.64
CA GLY A 294 11.95 18.53 2.64
C GLY A 294 11.89 19.27 3.98
N PRO A 295 10.69 19.52 4.55
CA PRO A 295 10.56 20.18 5.84
C PRO A 295 11.20 19.43 7.01
N ALA A 296 11.08 18.09 7.07
CA ALA A 296 11.67 17.29 8.14
C ALA A 296 13.20 17.32 8.09
N TRP A 297 13.78 17.18 6.90
CA TRP A 297 15.22 17.32 6.70
C TRP A 297 15.72 18.72 7.08
N THR A 298 14.96 19.76 6.74
CA THR A 298 15.27 21.15 7.10
C THR A 298 15.34 21.37 8.62
N VAL A 299 14.34 20.87 9.35
CA VAL A 299 14.30 20.95 10.82
C VAL A 299 15.53 20.29 11.44
N TRP A 300 15.89 19.10 10.96
CA TRP A 300 17.07 18.41 11.46
C TRP A 300 18.38 19.14 11.15
N LYS A 301 18.51 19.69 9.94
CA LYS A 301 19.72 20.41 9.53
C LYS A 301 19.89 21.72 10.30
N ASN A 302 18.79 22.39 10.65
CA ASN A 302 18.83 23.58 11.50
C ASN A 302 19.19 23.24 12.96
N ALA A 303 18.77 22.08 13.46
CA ALA A 303 19.17 21.59 14.78
C ALA A 303 20.62 21.09 14.83
N HIS A 304 21.16 20.61 13.71
CA HIS A 304 22.53 20.12 13.55
C HIS A 304 23.29 20.91 12.47
N PRO A 305 23.59 22.20 12.70
CA PRO A 305 24.40 22.98 11.77
C PRO A 305 25.78 22.35 11.65
N ASP A 306 26.33 22.31 10.44
CA ASP A 306 27.68 21.76 10.21
C ASP A 306 28.66 22.49 11.13
N LYS A 307 29.28 21.76 12.08
CA LYS A 307 30.30 22.31 12.98
C LYS A 307 31.34 23.02 12.11
N LYS A 308 31.53 24.32 12.36
CA LYS A 308 32.55 25.15 11.70
C LYS A 308 33.88 24.39 11.71
N LYS A 309 34.44 24.09 10.53
CA LYS A 309 35.89 24.14 10.40
C LYS A 309 36.24 25.62 10.40
N THR A 310 36.41 26.16 11.61
CA THR A 310 37.15 27.40 11.82
C THR A 310 38.58 27.12 11.39
N ALA A 311 38.97 27.70 10.27
CA ALA A 311 40.36 27.96 9.91
C ALA A 311 40.47 29.46 9.73
#